data_AF-A0AAE4LZ59-F1
#
_entry.id   AF-A0AAE4LZ59-F1
#
_cell.length_a   1.000
_cell.length_b   1.000
_cell.length_c   1.000
_cell.angle_alpha   90.00
_cell.angle_beta   90.00
_cell.angle_gamma   90.00
#
_symmetry.space_group_name_H-M   'P 1'
#
loop_
_entity.id
_entity.type
_entity.pdbx_description
1 polymer ?
#
loop_
_entity_poly.entity_id
_entity_poly.type
_entity_poly.pdbx_seq_one_letter_code
_entity_poly.pdbx_strand_id
1 'polypeptide(L)'
;MRIGINMKLIDEEIDILDKILHAAGFENRTDYVTALLQATIYGPYAAAQEIPDEAGRWIKGIREIAKTRDATRQAILDAYDTLAFPVIAMRGGKTALKLLQSEIETAVLENCGVLPAPGDLDYCMKIYQNIRRPKLLQHRTRELAEEFKQTKIQGGRP
;
A
#
# COMPACT_ATOMS: atom_id res chain seq x y z
N MET A 1 1.53 32.82 20.59
CA MET A 1 1.87 31.89 21.70
C MET A 1 2.44 30.62 21.08
N ARG A 2 3.69 30.25 21.37
CA ARG A 2 4.28 28.99 20.88
C ARG A 2 4.14 27.94 21.98
N ILE A 3 3.56 26.79 21.66
CA ILE A 3 3.45 25.65 22.56
C ILE A 3 4.55 24.66 22.16
N GLY A 4 5.42 24.31 23.10
CA GLY A 4 6.41 23.25 22.89
C GLY A 4 5.80 21.89 23.21
N ILE A 5 5.94 20.94 22.27
CA ILE A 5 5.52 19.54 22.46
C ILE A 5 6.77 18.67 22.35
N ASN A 6 7.04 17.88 23.39
CA ASN A 6 8.13 16.91 23.38
C ASN A 6 7.61 15.55 22.92
N MET A 7 8.12 15.06 21.80
CA MET A 7 7.83 13.71 21.30
C MET A 7 8.98 12.77 21.66
N LYS A 8 8.64 11.56 22.12
CA LYS A 8 9.62 10.47 22.28
C LYS A 8 9.56 9.59 21.05
N LEU A 9 10.69 9.45 20.37
CA LEU A 9 10.91 8.56 19.24
C LEU A 9 12.04 7.61 19.60
N ILE A 10 12.06 6.41 19.03
CA ILE A 10 13.22 5.52 19.11
C ILE A 10 14.27 5.91 18.06
N ASP A 11 15.52 5.50 18.26
CA ASP A 11 16.65 5.93 17.40
C ASP A 11 16.42 5.62 15.91
N GLU A 12 15.84 4.47 15.61
CA GLU A 12 15.50 4.05 14.24
C GLU A 12 14.46 4.99 13.58
N GLU A 13 13.50 5.49 14.35
CA GLU A 13 12.50 6.45 13.87
C GLU A 13 13.12 7.82 13.63
N ILE A 14 14.10 8.21 14.45
CA ILE A 14 14.86 9.46 14.29
C ILE A 14 15.69 9.40 13.00
N ASP A 15 16.36 8.29 12.74
CA ASP A 15 17.15 8.09 11.51
C ASP A 15 16.27 8.13 10.25
N ILE A 16 15.09 7.52 10.31
CA ILE A 16 14.11 7.58 9.21
C ILE A 16 13.61 9.03 9.04
N LEU A 17 13.31 9.72 10.14
CA LEU A 17 12.86 11.11 10.12
C LEU A 17 13.89 12.02 9.47
N ASP A 18 15.16 11.90 9.79
CA ASP A 18 16.24 12.72 9.22
C ASP A 18 16.42 12.49 7.72
N LYS A 19 16.35 11.23 7.29
CA LYS A 19 16.43 10.88 5.86
C LYS A 19 15.29 11.52 5.08
N ILE A 20 14.06 11.47 5.62
CA ILE A 20 12.89 12.03 4.97
C ILE A 20 12.92 13.57 5.02
N LEU A 21 13.33 14.15 6.15
CA LEU A 21 13.48 15.59 6.36
C LEU A 21 14.36 16.22 5.28
N HIS A 22 15.53 15.63 5.02
CA HIS A 22 16.46 16.16 4.01
C HIS A 22 15.92 15.97 2.60
N ALA A 23 15.35 14.80 2.31
CA ALA A 23 14.71 14.56 1.01
C ALA A 23 13.53 15.50 0.75
N ALA A 24 12.85 15.97 1.80
CA ALA A 24 11.74 16.91 1.73
C ALA A 24 12.18 18.40 1.74
N GLY A 25 13.48 18.69 1.86
CA GLY A 25 14.03 20.05 1.79
C GLY A 25 13.94 20.86 3.09
N PHE A 26 13.75 20.23 4.24
CA PHE A 26 13.72 20.92 5.53
C PHE A 26 15.10 20.94 6.17
N GLU A 27 15.41 22.04 6.85
CA GLU A 27 16.68 22.22 7.57
C GLU A 27 16.62 21.66 9.00
N ASN A 28 15.42 21.53 9.58
CA ASN A 28 15.27 21.02 10.94
C ASN A 28 13.97 20.23 11.17
N ARG A 29 14.02 19.35 12.18
CA ARG A 29 12.94 18.41 12.54
C ARG A 29 11.70 19.12 13.01
N THR A 30 11.85 20.23 13.71
CA THR A 30 10.73 21.01 14.24
C THR A 30 9.87 21.55 13.11
N ASP A 31 10.48 22.12 12.07
CA ASP A 31 9.75 22.67 10.93
C ASP A 31 9.08 21.56 10.13
N TYR A 32 9.78 20.45 9.90
CA TYR A 32 9.21 19.29 9.22
C TYR A 32 8.00 18.69 9.97
N VAL A 33 8.12 18.45 11.28
CA VAL A 33 7.04 17.92 12.11
C VAL A 33 5.90 18.92 12.24
N THR A 34 6.20 20.21 12.37
CA THR A 34 5.19 21.28 12.41
C THR A 34 4.40 21.32 11.11
N ALA A 35 5.09 21.25 9.97
CA ALA A 35 4.45 21.20 8.67
C ALA A 35 3.59 19.93 8.55
N LEU A 36 4.10 18.77 8.96
CA LEU A 36 3.35 17.51 8.94
C LEU A 36 2.07 17.58 9.77
N LEU A 37 2.15 18.15 10.98
CA LEU A 37 1.00 18.38 11.85
C LEU A 37 0.03 19.36 11.19
N GLN A 38 0.51 20.44 10.57
CA GLN A 38 -0.34 21.37 9.84
C GLN A 38 -1.03 20.70 8.65
N ALA A 39 -0.35 19.90 7.84
CA ALA A 39 -0.98 19.16 6.75
C ALA A 39 -1.97 18.10 7.26
N THR A 40 -1.71 17.49 8.41
CA THR A 40 -2.60 16.48 8.99
C THR A 40 -3.85 17.13 9.59
N ILE A 41 -3.67 18.23 10.34
CA ILE A 41 -4.74 18.95 11.02
C ILE A 41 -5.55 19.77 10.01
N TYR A 42 -4.88 20.55 9.15
CA TYR A 42 -5.53 21.43 8.18
C TYR A 42 -5.77 20.77 6.82
N GLY A 43 -5.19 19.61 6.52
CA GLY A 43 -5.45 18.89 5.26
C GLY A 43 -6.93 18.66 4.98
N PRO A 44 -7.74 18.22 5.97
CA PRO A 44 -9.20 18.13 5.85
C PRO A 44 -9.90 19.50 5.72
N TYR A 45 -9.32 20.57 6.27
CA TYR A 45 -9.90 21.93 6.32
C TYR A 45 -9.42 22.86 5.20
N ALA A 46 -8.39 22.48 4.44
CA ALA A 46 -7.80 23.23 3.34
C ALA A 46 -8.73 23.43 2.13
N ALA A 47 -9.92 22.82 2.16
CA ALA A 47 -10.99 23.17 1.23
C ALA A 47 -11.66 24.52 1.56
N ALA A 48 -11.38 25.13 2.73
CA ALA A 48 -12.13 26.27 3.24
C ALA A 48 -11.33 27.56 3.51
N GLN A 49 -9.99 27.57 3.51
CA GLN A 49 -9.20 28.81 3.73
C GLN A 49 -7.86 28.82 2.98
N GLU A 50 -7.41 30.04 2.62
CA GLU A 50 -6.11 30.32 2.00
C GLU A 50 -4.96 29.88 2.92
N ILE A 51 -4.18 28.91 2.43
CA ILE A 51 -2.96 28.44 3.07
C ILE A 51 -1.82 29.38 2.65
N PRO A 52 -0.90 29.80 3.56
CA PRO A 52 0.29 30.57 3.20
C PRO A 52 1.10 29.91 2.08
N ASP A 53 1.60 30.68 1.11
CA ASP A 53 2.15 30.18 -0.18
C ASP A 53 3.22 29.08 -0.06
N GLU A 54 4.12 29.15 0.93
CA GLU A 54 5.15 28.13 1.15
C GLU A 54 4.56 26.81 1.70
N ALA A 55 3.67 26.91 2.70
CA ALA A 55 2.95 25.77 3.24
C ALA A 55 1.99 25.17 2.18
N GLY A 56 1.41 26.00 1.32
CA GLY A 56 0.53 25.58 0.23
C GLY A 56 1.25 24.77 -0.85
N ARG A 57 2.45 25.20 -1.28
CA ARG A 57 3.30 24.41 -2.20
C ARG A 57 3.71 23.08 -1.60
N TRP A 58 4.06 23.07 -0.32
CA TRP A 58 4.47 21.86 0.39
C TRP A 58 3.30 20.87 0.60
N ILE A 59 2.14 21.35 1.04
CA ILE A 59 0.91 20.55 1.16
C ILE A 59 0.52 19.98 -0.21
N LYS A 60 0.67 20.77 -1.28
CA LYS A 60 0.45 20.29 -2.66
C LYS A 60 1.42 19.17 -3.01
N GLY A 61 2.72 19.32 -2.72
CA GLY A 61 3.73 18.28 -2.94
C GLY A 61 3.43 16.99 -2.19
N ILE A 62 3.08 17.06 -0.90
CA ILE A 62 2.69 15.88 -0.12
C ILE A 62 1.40 15.26 -0.65
N ARG A 63 0.41 16.07 -1.04
CA ARG A 63 -0.81 15.54 -1.64
C ARG A 63 -0.54 14.81 -2.94
N GLU A 64 0.34 15.31 -3.79
CA GLU A 64 0.73 14.62 -5.02
C GLU A 64 1.48 13.32 -4.72
N ILE A 65 2.41 13.30 -3.76
CA ILE A 65 3.09 12.07 -3.32
C ILE A 65 2.10 11.06 -2.73
N ALA A 66 1.15 11.53 -1.91
CA ALA A 66 0.13 10.70 -1.29
C ALA A 66 -0.84 10.12 -2.33
N LYS A 67 -1.29 10.93 -3.30
CA LYS A 67 -2.09 10.46 -4.44
C LYS A 67 -1.37 9.40 -5.24
N THR A 68 -0.09 9.60 -5.53
CA THR A 68 0.72 8.62 -6.26
C THR A 68 0.84 7.32 -5.46
N ARG A 69 1.08 7.41 -4.14
CA ARG A 69 1.13 6.21 -3.27
C ARG A 69 -0.20 5.47 -3.19
N ASP A 70 -1.31 6.19 -3.10
CA ASP A 70 -2.65 5.59 -3.10
C ASP A 70 -2.96 4.94 -4.46
N ALA A 71 -2.57 5.59 -5.58
CA ALA A 71 -2.70 5.03 -6.92
C ALA A 71 -1.86 3.75 -7.09
N THR A 72 -0.59 3.78 -6.69
CA THR A 72 0.30 2.60 -6.71
C THR A 72 -0.28 1.46 -5.87
N ARG A 73 -0.75 1.76 -4.65
CA ARG A 73 -1.39 0.77 -3.78
C ARG A 73 -2.62 0.15 -4.44
N GLN A 74 -3.48 0.98 -5.02
CA GLN A 74 -4.68 0.49 -5.69
C GLN A 74 -4.32 -0.42 -6.88
N ALA A 75 -3.35 -0.02 -7.71
CA ALA A 75 -2.88 -0.83 -8.82
C ALA A 75 -2.26 -2.17 -8.37
N ILE A 76 -1.56 -2.21 -7.24
CA ILE A 76 -1.07 -3.48 -6.67
C ILE A 76 -2.24 -4.39 -6.30
N LEU A 77 -3.28 -3.87 -5.66
CA LEU A 77 -4.45 -4.66 -5.28
C LEU A 77 -5.21 -5.18 -6.51
N ASP A 78 -5.31 -4.37 -7.56
CA ASP A 78 -5.96 -4.75 -8.81
C ASP A 78 -5.14 -5.78 -9.58
N ALA A 79 -3.81 -5.66 -9.58
CA ALA A 79 -2.90 -6.68 -10.10
C ALA A 79 -3.03 -8.00 -9.34
N TYR A 80 -3.22 -7.97 -8.02
CA TYR A 80 -3.52 -9.19 -7.25
C TYR A 80 -4.86 -9.82 -7.65
N ASP A 81 -5.91 -9.03 -7.79
CA ASP A 81 -7.22 -9.54 -8.23
C ASP A 81 -7.14 -10.16 -9.64
N THR A 82 -6.35 -9.56 -10.54
CA THR A 82 -6.32 -9.93 -11.97
C THR A 82 -5.34 -11.06 -12.28
N LEU A 83 -4.12 -10.98 -11.75
CA LEU A 83 -3.01 -11.88 -12.12
C LEU A 83 -2.79 -12.98 -11.09
N ALA A 84 -2.94 -12.65 -9.80
CA ALA A 84 -2.46 -13.52 -8.72
C ALA A 84 -3.58 -14.21 -7.93
N PHE A 85 -4.84 -13.80 -8.08
CA PHE A 85 -5.95 -14.27 -7.24
C PHE A 85 -6.03 -15.80 -7.13
N PRO A 86 -5.99 -16.58 -8.23
CA PRO A 86 -6.05 -18.05 -8.13
C PRO A 86 -4.87 -18.64 -7.35
N VAL A 87 -3.67 -18.08 -7.54
CA VAL A 87 -2.46 -18.53 -6.84
C VAL A 87 -2.49 -18.14 -5.36
N ILE A 88 -2.94 -16.94 -5.03
CA ILE A 88 -3.14 -16.48 -3.65
C ILE A 88 -4.17 -17.36 -2.95
N ALA A 89 -5.28 -17.65 -3.64
CA ALA A 89 -6.30 -18.54 -3.14
C ALA A 89 -5.71 -19.93 -2.91
N MET A 90 -5.14 -20.60 -3.90
CA MET A 90 -4.77 -22.01 -3.72
C MET A 90 -3.45 -22.24 -2.97
N ARG A 91 -2.46 -21.35 -3.14
CA ARG A 91 -1.08 -21.57 -2.67
C ARG A 91 -0.55 -20.49 -1.72
N GLY A 92 -1.35 -19.46 -1.45
CA GLY A 92 -1.04 -18.40 -0.51
C GLY A 92 -0.20 -17.26 -1.09
N GLY A 93 -0.23 -16.12 -0.40
CA GLY A 93 0.39 -14.87 -0.87
C GLY A 93 1.90 -14.93 -1.08
N LYS A 94 2.65 -15.61 -0.19
CA LYS A 94 4.11 -15.74 -0.34
C LYS A 94 4.49 -16.48 -1.63
N THR A 95 3.76 -17.54 -1.95
CA THR A 95 3.96 -18.30 -3.19
C THR A 95 3.60 -17.48 -4.41
N ALA A 96 2.50 -16.72 -4.34
CA ALA A 96 2.10 -15.82 -5.41
C ALA A 96 3.17 -14.76 -5.70
N LEU A 97 3.73 -14.11 -4.68
CA LEU A 97 4.81 -13.14 -4.87
C LEU A 97 6.07 -13.80 -5.44
N LYS A 98 6.46 -14.98 -4.95
CA LYS A 98 7.62 -15.70 -5.51
C LYS A 98 7.46 -16.03 -7.01
N LEU A 99 6.24 -16.28 -7.47
CA LEU A 99 5.98 -16.72 -8.85
C LEU A 99 5.62 -15.58 -9.80
N LEU A 100 5.00 -14.51 -9.29
CA LEU A 100 4.32 -13.49 -10.12
C LEU A 100 4.78 -12.05 -9.81
N GLN A 101 5.82 -11.88 -8.99
CA GLN A 101 6.26 -10.53 -8.58
C GLN A 101 6.62 -9.66 -9.78
N SER A 102 7.34 -10.19 -10.77
CA SER A 102 7.76 -9.41 -11.95
C SER A 102 6.55 -8.95 -12.77
N GLU A 103 5.55 -9.80 -12.92
CA GLU A 103 4.32 -9.53 -13.66
C GLU A 103 3.45 -8.49 -12.95
N ILE A 104 3.40 -8.57 -11.62
CA ILE A 104 2.69 -7.60 -10.78
C ILE A 104 3.38 -6.23 -10.83
N GLU A 105 4.71 -6.19 -10.71
CA GLU A 105 5.49 -4.95 -10.84
C GLU A 105 5.32 -4.32 -12.22
N THR A 106 5.34 -5.12 -13.28
CA THR A 106 5.09 -4.65 -14.66
C THR A 106 3.70 -4.07 -14.81
N ALA A 107 2.66 -4.76 -14.32
CA ALA A 107 1.30 -4.28 -14.38
C ALA A 107 1.08 -2.97 -13.59
N VAL A 108 1.76 -2.81 -12.45
CA VAL A 108 1.71 -1.56 -11.67
C VAL A 108 2.43 -0.42 -12.40
N LEU A 109 3.58 -0.71 -13.01
CA LEU A 109 4.32 0.25 -13.82
C LEU A 109 3.49 0.72 -15.01
N GLU A 110 2.82 -0.18 -15.72
CA GLU A 110 1.96 0.15 -16.86
C GLU A 110 0.76 1.02 -16.44
N ASN A 111 0.14 0.73 -15.28
CA ASN A 111 -1.05 1.43 -14.81
C ASN A 111 -0.75 2.78 -14.15
N CYS A 112 0.40 2.92 -13.48
CA CYS A 112 0.70 4.09 -12.64
C CYS A 112 1.97 4.84 -13.06
N GLY A 113 2.75 4.32 -14.01
CA GLY A 113 4.02 4.89 -14.44
C GLY A 113 5.15 4.81 -13.39
N VAL A 114 4.94 4.05 -12.31
CA VAL A 114 5.87 3.95 -11.18
C VAL A 114 5.98 2.50 -10.71
N LEU A 115 7.21 2.05 -10.42
CA LEU A 115 7.44 0.75 -9.79
C LEU A 115 7.09 0.79 -8.29
N PRO A 116 6.51 -0.28 -7.73
CA PRO A 116 6.33 -0.42 -6.29
C PRO A 116 7.64 -0.22 -5.52
N ALA A 117 7.59 0.44 -4.36
CA ALA A 117 8.76 0.54 -3.50
C ALA A 117 9.05 -0.81 -2.81
N PRO A 118 10.29 -1.04 -2.34
CA PRO A 118 10.62 -2.24 -1.58
C PRO A 118 9.67 -2.44 -0.39
N GLY A 119 9.00 -3.60 -0.34
CA GLY A 119 8.05 -3.97 0.72
C GLY A 119 6.60 -3.56 0.46
N ASP A 120 6.30 -2.75 -0.56
CA ASP A 120 4.92 -2.35 -0.88
C ASP A 120 4.05 -3.56 -1.25
N LEU A 121 4.61 -4.51 -2.01
CA LEU A 121 3.92 -5.74 -2.40
C LEU A 121 3.53 -6.57 -1.16
N ASP A 122 4.48 -6.83 -0.26
CA ASP A 122 4.22 -7.58 0.97
C ASP A 122 3.21 -6.89 1.88
N TYR A 123 3.31 -5.57 2.01
CA TYR A 123 2.36 -4.76 2.78
C TYR A 123 0.95 -4.85 2.18
N CYS A 124 0.83 -4.62 0.88
CA CYS A 124 -0.44 -4.72 0.16
C CYS A 124 -1.01 -6.13 0.18
N MET A 125 -0.18 -7.17 0.17
CA MET A 125 -0.62 -8.57 0.25
C MET A 125 -1.32 -8.86 1.59
N LYS A 126 -0.82 -8.33 2.70
CA LYS A 126 -1.48 -8.45 4.01
C LYS A 126 -2.86 -7.78 4.01
N ILE A 127 -2.95 -6.58 3.46
CA ILE A 127 -4.21 -5.85 3.31
C ILE A 127 -5.18 -6.63 2.43
N TYR A 128 -4.69 -7.08 1.27
CA TYR A 128 -5.46 -7.82 0.28
C TYR A 128 -6.07 -9.09 0.87
N GLN A 129 -5.26 -9.90 1.56
CA GLN A 129 -5.72 -11.13 2.19
C GLN A 129 -6.79 -10.87 3.26
N ASN A 130 -6.70 -9.77 3.99
CA ASN A 130 -7.71 -9.39 4.96
C ASN A 130 -9.02 -8.96 4.28
N ILE A 131 -8.95 -8.08 3.29
CA ILE A 131 -10.12 -7.55 2.58
C ILE A 131 -10.82 -8.64 1.75
N ARG A 132 -10.04 -9.47 1.05
CA ARG A 132 -10.53 -10.49 0.12
C ARG A 132 -10.69 -11.87 0.76
N ARG A 133 -10.49 -12.01 2.08
CA ARG A 133 -10.59 -13.28 2.81
C ARG A 133 -11.85 -14.09 2.45
N PRO A 134 -13.06 -13.52 2.41
CA PRO A 134 -14.26 -14.29 2.08
C PRO A 134 -14.22 -14.85 0.65
N LYS A 135 -13.77 -14.05 -0.33
CA LYS A 135 -13.66 -14.46 -1.73
C LYS A 135 -12.60 -15.55 -1.92
N LEU A 136 -11.45 -15.41 -1.25
CA LEU A 136 -10.39 -16.41 -1.28
C LEU A 136 -10.86 -17.76 -0.73
N LEU A 137 -11.61 -17.75 0.38
CA LEU A 137 -12.18 -18.96 0.96
C LEU A 137 -13.22 -19.59 0.03
N GLN A 138 -14.12 -18.79 -0.52
CA GLN A 138 -15.14 -19.27 -1.46
C GLN A 138 -14.51 -19.93 -2.69
N HIS A 139 -13.46 -19.33 -3.25
CA HIS A 139 -12.75 -19.89 -4.39
C HIS A 139 -12.09 -21.23 -4.02
N ARG A 140 -11.35 -21.31 -2.91
CA ARG A 140 -10.75 -22.57 -2.43
C ARG A 140 -11.79 -23.67 -2.27
N THR A 141 -12.92 -23.36 -1.63
CA THR A 141 -13.99 -24.34 -1.40
C THR A 141 -14.59 -24.84 -2.72
N ARG A 142 -14.74 -23.95 -3.71
CA ARG A 142 -15.24 -24.31 -5.03
C ARG A 142 -14.28 -25.24 -5.76
N GLU A 143 -13.00 -24.88 -5.84
CA GLU A 143 -11.97 -25.68 -6.52
C GLU A 143 -11.87 -27.08 -5.89
N LEU A 144 -11.82 -27.15 -4.56
CA LEU A 144 -11.81 -28.43 -3.85
C LEU A 144 -13.06 -29.28 -4.18
N ALA A 145 -14.24 -28.66 -4.21
CA ALA A 145 -15.47 -29.38 -4.56
C ALA A 145 -15.48 -29.90 -6.01
N GLU A 146 -14.88 -29.16 -6.94
CA GLU A 146 -14.71 -29.59 -8.33
C GLU A 146 -13.70 -30.75 -8.44
N GLU A 147 -12.56 -30.67 -7.75
CA GLU A 147 -11.57 -31.76 -7.65
C GLU A 147 -12.17 -33.05 -7.06
N PHE A 148 -13.00 -32.93 -6.00
CA PHE A 148 -13.71 -34.07 -5.41
C PHE A 148 -14.74 -34.70 -6.36
N LYS A 149 -15.39 -33.92 -7.22
CA LYS A 149 -16.31 -34.46 -8.24
C LYS A 149 -15.56 -35.24 -9.32
N GLN A 150 -14.44 -34.71 -9.79
CA GLN A 150 -13.63 -35.35 -10.84
C GLN A 150 -13.00 -36.67 -10.34
N THR A 151 -12.52 -36.71 -9.10
CA THR A 151 -11.97 -37.93 -8.49
C THR A 151 -13.01 -39.02 -8.27
N LYS A 152 -14.27 -38.69 -7.94
CA LYS A 152 -15.36 -39.69 -7.89
C LYS A 152 -15.72 -40.28 -9.25
N ILE A 153 -15.63 -39.49 -10.33
CA ILE A 153 -15.89 -39.96 -11.69
C ILE A 153 -14.77 -40.91 -12.17
N GLN A 154 -13.52 -40.65 -11.78
CA GLN A 154 -12.38 -41.49 -12.15
C GLN A 154 -12.16 -42.71 -11.23
N GLY A 155 -12.63 -42.65 -9.98
CA GLY A 155 -12.54 -43.74 -9.00
C GLY A 155 -13.69 -44.75 -9.04
N GLY A 156 -14.74 -44.52 -9.84
CA GLY A 156 -15.81 -45.47 -10.08
C GLY A 156 -15.38 -46.55 -11.06
N ARG A 157 -14.66 -47.58 -10.59
CA ARG A 157 -14.58 -48.85 -11.33
C ARG A 157 -15.78 -49.75 -10.95
N PRO A 158 -16.39 -50.45 -11.92
CA PRO A 158 -17.39 -51.49 -11.68
C PRO A 158 -16.83 -52.67 -10.88
#